data_AF-A0A846XHK0-F1
#
_entry.id   AF-A0A846XHK0-F1
#
_cell.length_a   1.000
_cell.length_b   1.000
_cell.length_c   1.000
_cell.angle_alpha   90.00
_cell.angle_beta   90.00
_cell.angle_gamma   90.00
#
_symmetry.space_group_name_H-M   'P 1'
#
loop_
_entity.id
_entity.type
_entity.pdbx_description
1 polymer ?
#
loop_
_entity_poly.entity_id
_entity_poly.type
_entity_poly.pdbx_seq_one_letter_code
_entity_poly.pdbx_strand_id
1 'polypeptide(L)'
;MNTEKHRLGIDFGRVIQGAALPDGGGDTAFLAGGDAEAMRTPPSDGAFEALTRLVPYFGGRAWVISKCGPRVQQRTRQWLDYHDFYRRTGVPRENVRFCRKRADKAGHCAELRITHMVDDRLEVHEALRGLVPYLFLFGVQSGPIPPWVHHTPSWPAAEAAVVATSAPVIPQTRPGV
;
A
#
# COMPACT_ATOMS: atom_id res chain seq x y z
N MET A 1 5.83 -19.23 -14.33
CA MET A 1 5.79 -17.76 -14.14
C MET A 1 6.43 -17.45 -12.79
N ASN A 2 7.45 -16.59 -12.75
CA ASN A 2 8.29 -16.36 -11.56
C ASN A 2 7.71 -15.32 -10.57
N THR A 3 6.39 -15.14 -10.53
CA THR A 3 5.72 -14.30 -9.53
C THR A 3 5.83 -14.88 -8.12
N GLU A 4 6.17 -16.17 -7.99
CA GLU A 4 6.48 -16.96 -6.78
C GLU A 4 7.46 -16.33 -5.78
N LYS A 5 8.08 -15.16 -6.05
CA LYS A 5 8.93 -14.46 -5.06
C LYS A 5 8.41 -13.09 -4.61
N HIS A 6 7.46 -12.49 -5.30
CA HIS A 6 7.03 -11.12 -4.99
C HIS A 6 6.02 -11.08 -3.84
N ARG A 7 6.13 -10.03 -3.03
CA ARG A 7 5.34 -9.77 -1.82
C ARG A 7 5.03 -8.29 -1.74
N LEU A 8 3.75 -7.96 -1.57
CA LEU A 8 3.21 -6.60 -1.62
C LEU A 8 2.90 -6.09 -0.21
N GLY A 9 3.47 -4.96 0.18
CA GLY A 9 3.11 -4.19 1.37
C GLY A 9 2.35 -2.93 0.97
N ILE A 10 1.27 -2.63 1.68
CA ILE A 10 0.39 -1.49 1.37
C ILE A 10 0.09 -0.74 2.69
N ASP A 11 0.29 0.57 2.72
CA ASP A 11 -0.20 1.37 3.85
C ASP A 11 -1.72 1.46 3.88
N PHE A 12 -2.28 1.69 5.06
CA PHE A 12 -3.71 1.87 5.22
C PHE A 12 -4.17 3.32 4.97
N GLY A 13 -3.59 4.29 5.69
CA GLY A 13 -4.13 5.65 5.71
C GLY A 13 -3.73 6.41 4.45
N ARG A 14 -4.66 7.15 3.83
CA ARG A 14 -4.46 7.85 2.54
C ARG A 14 -4.14 6.97 1.32
N VAL A 15 -3.80 5.70 1.53
CA VAL A 15 -3.51 4.72 0.48
C VAL A 15 -4.72 3.81 0.26
N ILE A 16 -5.14 3.02 1.25
CA ILE A 16 -6.36 2.19 1.17
C ILE A 16 -7.60 2.98 1.59
N GLN A 17 -7.52 3.68 2.72
CA GLN A 17 -8.60 4.45 3.31
C GLN A 17 -8.42 5.92 2.97
N GLY A 18 -9.45 6.52 2.37
CA GLY A 18 -9.58 7.97 2.14
C GLY A 18 -8.40 8.61 1.43
N ALA A 19 -8.44 8.68 0.09
CA ALA A 19 -7.49 9.49 -0.66
C ALA A 19 -7.46 10.92 -0.12
N ALA A 20 -6.32 11.59 -0.28
CA ALA A 20 -6.21 13.02 -0.01
C ALA A 20 -7.20 13.78 -0.91
N LEU A 21 -8.44 13.96 -0.45
CA LEU A 21 -9.28 15.03 -0.93
C LEU A 21 -8.47 16.32 -0.75
N PRO A 22 -8.54 17.28 -1.69
CA PRO A 22 -7.83 18.56 -1.58
C PRO A 22 -8.06 19.28 -0.24
N ASP A 23 -9.19 18.98 0.43
CA ASP A 23 -9.60 19.54 1.72
C ASP A 23 -9.21 18.68 2.95
N GLY A 24 -8.64 17.49 2.78
CA GLY A 24 -8.24 16.60 3.88
C GLY A 24 -9.42 16.03 4.71
N GLY A 25 -10.66 16.15 4.24
CA GLY A 25 -11.85 15.79 5.02
C GLY A 25 -11.93 14.31 5.40
N GLY A 26 -11.53 13.41 4.49
CA GLY A 26 -11.62 11.96 4.69
C GLY A 26 -10.69 11.41 5.80
N ASP A 27 -9.47 11.91 5.90
CA ASP A 27 -8.52 11.53 6.97
C ASP A 27 -8.96 12.15 8.32
N THR A 28 -9.49 13.36 8.28
CA THR A 28 -9.98 14.06 9.48
C THR A 28 -11.20 13.35 10.10
N ALA A 29 -12.17 12.93 9.29
CA ALA A 29 -13.32 12.17 9.75
C ALA A 29 -12.91 10.80 10.36
N PHE A 30 -11.93 10.13 9.76
CA PHE A 30 -11.43 8.86 10.28
C PHE A 30 -10.65 9.00 11.59
N LEU A 31 -9.87 10.07 11.75
CA LEU A 31 -9.01 10.27 12.92
C LEU A 31 -9.74 10.97 14.08
N ALA A 32 -10.45 12.06 13.80
CA ALA A 32 -11.07 12.93 14.79
C ALA A 32 -12.58 12.71 14.98
N GLY A 33 -13.25 12.10 13.99
CA GLY A 33 -14.68 11.80 14.05
C GLY A 33 -15.07 10.70 15.04
N GLY A 34 -16.39 10.55 15.20
CA GLY A 34 -16.98 9.43 15.94
C GLY A 34 -16.81 8.11 15.20
N ASP A 35 -16.96 6.99 15.90
CA ASP A 35 -16.70 5.66 15.29
C ASP A 35 -17.61 5.37 14.09
N ALA A 36 -18.89 5.76 14.15
CA ALA A 36 -19.83 5.64 13.03
C ALA A 36 -19.46 6.50 11.81
N GLU A 37 -18.79 7.64 12.04
CA GLU A 37 -18.30 8.48 10.95
C GLU A 37 -17.04 7.88 10.32
N ALA A 38 -16.12 7.41 11.14
CA ALA A 38 -14.94 6.69 10.68
C ALA A 38 -15.31 5.46 9.83
N MET A 39 -16.33 4.69 10.20
CA MET A 39 -16.77 3.55 9.38
C MET A 39 -17.33 3.97 8.02
N ARG A 40 -17.89 5.17 7.90
CA ARG A 40 -18.45 5.68 6.63
C ARG A 40 -17.41 6.27 5.70
N THR A 41 -16.17 6.49 6.12
CA THR A 41 -15.14 7.01 5.22
C THR A 41 -14.88 6.00 4.10
N PRO A 42 -14.96 6.40 2.82
CA PRO A 42 -14.81 5.48 1.70
C PRO A 42 -13.35 5.01 1.55
N PRO A 43 -13.11 3.90 0.84
CA PRO A 43 -11.78 3.60 0.33
C PRO A 43 -11.27 4.72 -0.57
N SER A 44 -9.95 4.82 -0.73
CA SER A 44 -9.35 5.66 -1.77
C SER A 44 -9.83 5.21 -3.16
N ASP A 45 -10.02 6.17 -4.06
CA ASP A 45 -10.53 5.90 -5.41
C ASP A 45 -9.69 4.84 -6.15
N GLY A 46 -10.34 3.77 -6.57
CA GLY A 46 -9.71 2.66 -7.28
C GLY A 46 -8.94 1.67 -6.40
N ALA A 47 -8.88 1.86 -5.08
CA ALA A 47 -8.10 1.02 -4.18
C ALA A 47 -8.56 -0.44 -4.21
N PHE A 48 -9.86 -0.66 -4.08
CA PHE A 48 -10.37 -2.02 -3.99
C PHE A 48 -10.25 -2.71 -5.34
N GLU A 49 -10.58 -2.02 -6.42
CA GLU A 49 -10.47 -2.51 -7.80
C GLU A 49 -9.03 -2.93 -8.14
N ALA A 50 -8.05 -2.10 -7.80
CA ALA A 50 -6.64 -2.40 -8.01
C ALA A 50 -6.20 -3.60 -7.14
N LEU A 51 -6.58 -3.64 -5.86
CA LEU A 51 -6.20 -4.73 -4.97
C LEU A 51 -6.83 -6.06 -5.39
N THR A 52 -8.08 -6.09 -5.85
CA THR A 52 -8.72 -7.30 -6.41
C THR A 52 -7.89 -7.91 -7.54
N ARG A 53 -7.14 -7.11 -8.31
CA ARG A 53 -6.25 -7.58 -9.38
C ARG A 53 -4.83 -7.89 -8.90
N LEU A 54 -4.27 -7.04 -8.04
CA LEU A 54 -2.91 -7.18 -7.53
C LEU A 54 -2.77 -8.36 -6.58
N VAL A 55 -3.73 -8.61 -5.68
CA VAL A 55 -3.56 -9.66 -4.67
C VAL A 55 -3.44 -11.05 -5.31
N PRO A 56 -4.30 -11.47 -6.26
CA PRO A 56 -4.10 -12.72 -7.01
C PRO A 56 -2.81 -12.74 -7.82
N TYR A 57 -2.41 -11.60 -8.40
CA TYR A 57 -1.16 -11.48 -9.15
C TYR A 57 0.09 -11.77 -8.29
N PHE A 58 0.04 -11.45 -7.00
CA PHE A 58 1.07 -11.80 -6.01
C PHE A 58 0.84 -13.19 -5.36
N GLY A 59 -0.19 -13.93 -5.77
CA GLY A 59 -0.55 -15.23 -5.19
C GLY A 59 -1.03 -15.12 -3.74
N GLY A 60 -1.81 -14.08 -3.41
CA GLY A 60 -2.33 -13.84 -2.05
C GLY A 60 -1.32 -13.21 -1.09
N ARG A 61 -0.08 -12.97 -1.53
CA ARG A 61 1.02 -12.42 -0.71
C ARG A 61 0.99 -10.90 -0.71
N ALA A 62 -0.07 -10.37 -0.13
CA ALA A 62 -0.24 -8.95 0.14
C ALA A 62 -0.51 -8.73 1.64
N TRP A 63 0.07 -7.66 2.19
CA TRP A 63 -0.06 -7.26 3.58
C TRP A 63 -0.43 -5.79 3.70
N VAL A 64 -1.40 -5.52 4.57
CA VAL A 64 -1.60 -4.16 5.08
C VAL A 64 -0.57 -3.93 6.18
N ILE A 65 0.28 -2.92 6.03
CA ILE A 65 1.32 -2.55 7.00
C ILE A 65 1.09 -1.09 7.39
N SER A 66 0.48 -0.86 8.55
CA SER A 66 0.00 0.46 8.96
C SER A 66 0.63 0.96 10.26
N LYS A 67 1.00 2.25 10.28
CA LYS A 67 1.45 2.94 11.50
C LYS A 67 0.26 3.57 12.21
N CYS A 68 -0.07 3.12 13.42
CA CYS A 68 -1.16 3.69 14.20
C CYS A 68 -1.04 3.50 15.74
N GLY A 69 -1.73 4.38 16.47
CA GLY A 69 -1.93 4.25 17.92
C GLY A 69 -3.00 3.18 18.25
N PRO A 70 -3.13 2.72 19.51
CA PRO A 70 -4.02 1.60 19.87
C PRO A 70 -5.49 1.82 19.48
N ARG A 71 -6.01 3.04 19.69
CA ARG A 71 -7.38 3.42 19.32
C ARG A 71 -7.59 3.33 17.80
N VAL A 72 -6.67 3.90 17.03
CA VAL A 72 -6.74 3.90 15.57
C VAL A 72 -6.56 2.48 15.02
N GLN A 73 -5.74 1.63 15.65
CA GLN A 73 -5.62 0.22 15.30
C GLN A 73 -6.95 -0.53 15.38
N GLN A 74 -7.71 -0.35 16.49
CA GLN A 74 -9.02 -0.96 16.65
C GLN A 74 -9.99 -0.46 15.56
N ARG A 75 -9.97 0.85 15.31
CA ARG A 75 -10.80 1.48 14.27
C ARG A 75 -10.45 1.00 12.86
N THR A 76 -9.17 0.86 12.53
CA THR A 76 -8.73 0.28 11.25
C THR A 76 -9.27 -1.14 11.09
N ARG A 77 -9.20 -2.00 12.12
CA ARG A 77 -9.76 -3.36 12.04
C ARG A 77 -11.27 -3.34 11.79
N GLN A 78 -12.01 -2.52 12.54
CA GLN A 78 -13.45 -2.36 12.35
C GLN A 78 -13.78 -1.85 10.95
N TRP A 79 -13.01 -0.90 10.43
CA TRP A 79 -13.19 -0.37 9.08
C TRP A 79 -12.97 -1.44 8.01
N LEU A 80 -11.92 -2.25 8.14
CA LEU A 80 -11.64 -3.35 7.21
C LEU A 80 -12.78 -4.38 7.21
N ASP A 81 -13.34 -4.71 8.38
CA ASP A 81 -14.50 -5.60 8.49
C ASP A 81 -15.77 -4.94 7.92
N TYR A 82 -16.04 -3.68 8.26
CA TYR A 82 -17.23 -2.94 7.82
C TYR A 82 -17.30 -2.78 6.30
N HIS A 83 -16.17 -2.54 5.64
CA HIS A 83 -16.08 -2.39 4.19
C HIS A 83 -15.95 -3.72 3.44
N ASP A 84 -15.99 -4.84 4.17
CA ASP A 84 -15.80 -6.19 3.62
C ASP A 84 -14.49 -6.29 2.81
N PHE A 85 -13.45 -5.63 3.34
CA PHE A 85 -12.18 -5.41 2.65
C PHE A 85 -11.53 -6.73 2.24
N TYR A 86 -11.47 -7.70 3.16
CA TYR A 86 -10.78 -8.96 2.93
C TYR A 86 -11.40 -9.75 1.77
N ARG A 87 -12.73 -9.85 1.72
CA ARG A 87 -13.43 -10.55 0.65
C ARG A 87 -13.34 -9.80 -0.68
N ARG A 88 -13.49 -8.48 -0.66
CA ARG A 88 -13.49 -7.65 -1.89
C ARG A 88 -12.11 -7.57 -2.54
N THR A 89 -11.05 -7.48 -1.72
CA THR A 89 -9.67 -7.29 -2.21
C THR A 89 -8.87 -8.58 -2.30
N GLY A 90 -9.25 -9.62 -1.56
CA GLY A 90 -8.51 -10.88 -1.47
C GLY A 90 -7.34 -10.85 -0.49
N VAL A 91 -7.06 -9.73 0.19
CA VAL A 91 -6.01 -9.66 1.21
C VAL A 91 -6.39 -10.60 2.37
N PRO A 92 -5.51 -11.51 2.81
CA PRO A 92 -5.81 -12.39 3.94
C PRO A 92 -6.00 -11.61 5.24
N ARG A 93 -6.94 -12.05 6.09
CA ARG A 93 -7.30 -11.34 7.33
C ARG A 93 -6.15 -11.31 8.34
N GLU A 94 -5.33 -12.35 8.33
CA GLU A 94 -4.09 -12.49 9.10
C GLU A 94 -2.96 -11.59 8.60
N ASN A 95 -3.04 -11.08 7.37
CA ASN A 95 -2.01 -10.26 6.73
C ASN A 95 -2.17 -8.76 7.03
N VAL A 96 -2.45 -8.43 8.28
CA VAL A 96 -2.52 -7.05 8.76
C VAL A 96 -1.50 -6.85 9.88
N ARG A 97 -0.49 -6.03 9.62
CA ARG A 97 0.59 -5.67 10.55
C ARG A 97 0.45 -4.21 10.98
N PHE A 98 0.65 -3.99 12.27
CA PHE A 98 0.63 -2.67 12.87
C PHE A 98 1.98 -2.34 13.50
N CYS A 99 2.39 -1.08 13.40
CA CYS A 99 3.57 -0.57 14.08
C CYS A 99 3.28 0.80 14.72
N ARG A 100 4.19 1.25 15.59
CA ARG A 100 4.01 2.49 16.35
C ARG A 100 4.71 3.68 15.69
N LYS A 101 5.88 3.45 15.12
CA LYS A 101 6.63 4.45 14.34
C LYS A 101 6.64 4.08 12.87
N ARG A 102 6.86 5.07 12.00
CA ARG A 102 6.91 4.85 10.55
C ARG A 102 8.11 3.99 10.16
N ALA A 103 9.28 4.28 10.74
CA ALA A 103 10.49 3.49 10.56
C ALA A 103 10.32 2.01 10.95
N ASP A 104 9.45 1.69 11.93
CA ASP A 104 9.20 0.31 12.36
C ASP A 104 8.57 -0.57 11.26
N LYS A 105 8.03 0.04 10.18
CA LYS A 105 7.60 -0.71 9.00
C LYS A 105 8.74 -1.51 8.37
N ALA A 106 9.99 -1.03 8.50
CA ALA A 106 11.16 -1.75 8.01
C ALA A 106 11.30 -3.14 8.65
N GLY A 107 11.01 -3.27 9.95
CA GLY A 107 11.01 -4.57 10.63
C GLY A 107 10.01 -5.55 10.02
N HIS A 108 8.77 -5.10 9.83
CA HIS A 108 7.72 -5.90 9.16
C HIS A 108 8.10 -6.24 7.72
N CYS A 109 8.64 -5.29 6.97
CA CYS A 109 9.04 -5.50 5.58
C CYS A 109 10.19 -6.52 5.48
N ALA A 110 11.16 -6.48 6.38
CA ALA A 110 12.25 -7.44 6.45
C ALA A 110 11.76 -8.85 6.80
N GLU A 111 10.96 -8.98 7.87
CA GLU A 111 10.41 -10.27 8.32
C GLU A 111 9.60 -10.96 7.22
N LEU A 112 8.71 -10.19 6.58
CA LEU A 112 7.83 -10.69 5.53
C LEU A 112 8.52 -10.78 4.17
N ARG A 113 9.73 -10.23 4.01
CA ARG A 113 10.45 -10.08 2.75
C ARG A 113 9.65 -9.34 1.69
N ILE A 114 9.04 -8.21 2.09
CA ILE A 114 8.29 -7.34 1.19
C ILE A 114 9.21 -6.86 0.06
N THR A 115 8.70 -6.95 -1.16
CA THR A 115 9.42 -6.57 -2.38
C THR A 115 8.90 -5.27 -3.00
N HIS A 116 7.61 -5.01 -2.82
CA HIS A 116 6.89 -3.85 -3.35
C HIS A 116 6.18 -3.18 -2.18
N MET A 117 6.47 -1.92 -1.89
CA MET A 117 5.78 -1.16 -0.84
C MET A 117 5.08 0.06 -1.44
N VAL A 118 3.77 0.17 -1.20
CA VAL A 118 2.96 1.34 -1.53
C VAL A 118 2.67 2.13 -0.25
N ASP A 119 3.16 3.36 -0.17
CA ASP A 119 3.01 4.24 1.00
C ASP A 119 2.93 5.70 0.55
N ASP A 120 2.14 6.54 1.21
CA ASP A 120 1.96 7.95 0.86
C ASP A 120 3.09 8.85 1.39
N ARG A 121 4.00 8.32 2.24
CA ARG A 121 5.03 9.11 2.91
C ARG A 121 6.45 8.76 2.50
N LEU A 122 7.18 9.78 2.07
CA LEU A 122 8.61 9.67 1.75
C LEU A 122 9.45 9.17 2.93
N GLU A 123 9.18 9.62 4.16
CA GLU A 123 9.87 9.18 5.39
C GLU A 123 9.83 7.64 5.58
N VAL A 124 8.73 6.99 5.17
CA VAL A 124 8.64 5.52 5.20
C VAL A 124 9.57 4.93 4.15
N HIS A 125 9.54 5.44 2.92
CA HIS A 125 10.39 4.97 1.83
C HIS A 125 11.88 5.18 2.11
N GLU A 126 12.25 6.25 2.81
CA GLU A 126 13.62 6.48 3.30
C GLU A 126 14.08 5.34 4.22
N ALA A 127 13.23 4.92 5.17
CA ALA A 127 13.52 3.82 6.07
C ALA A 127 13.55 2.44 5.39
N LEU A 128 12.90 2.30 4.22
CA LEU A 128 12.86 1.06 3.44
C LEU A 128 13.91 1.01 2.32
N ARG A 129 14.63 2.12 2.09
CA ARG A 129 15.59 2.23 1.00
C ARG A 129 16.72 1.21 1.16
N GLY A 130 16.94 0.42 0.11
CA GLY A 130 17.92 -0.67 0.12
C GLY A 130 17.42 -1.97 0.77
N LEU A 131 16.30 -1.93 1.50
CA LEU A 131 15.65 -3.12 2.06
C LEU A 131 14.55 -3.66 1.13
N VAL A 132 13.68 -2.76 0.65
CA VAL A 132 12.59 -3.09 -0.28
C VAL A 132 12.97 -2.59 -1.67
N PRO A 133 13.06 -3.46 -2.69
CA PRO A 133 13.51 -3.09 -4.03
C PRO A 133 12.61 -2.07 -4.75
N TYR A 134 11.29 -2.17 -4.58
CA TYR A 134 10.33 -1.35 -5.31
C TYR A 134 9.48 -0.52 -4.34
N LEU A 135 9.71 0.79 -4.36
CA LEU A 135 9.08 1.77 -3.48
C LEU A 135 8.16 2.66 -4.30
N PHE A 136 6.87 2.68 -3.96
CA PHE A 136 5.84 3.45 -4.65
C PHE A 136 5.30 4.53 -3.71
N LEU A 137 5.67 5.79 -4.00
CA LEU A 137 5.18 6.96 -3.28
C LEU A 137 3.80 7.31 -3.82
N PHE A 138 2.76 7.05 -3.02
CA PHE A 138 1.37 7.13 -3.45
C PHE A 138 0.78 8.53 -3.28
N GLY A 139 -0.07 8.94 -4.23
CA GLY A 139 -0.90 10.13 -4.10
C GLY A 139 -0.17 11.46 -4.32
N VAL A 140 -0.84 12.56 -3.96
CA VAL A 140 -0.32 13.93 -4.12
C VAL A 140 0.83 14.17 -3.14
N GLN A 141 1.91 14.77 -3.65
CA GLN A 141 3.11 15.07 -2.87
C GLN A 141 3.33 16.59 -2.80
N SER A 142 3.64 17.11 -1.63
CA SER A 142 3.85 18.55 -1.40
C SER A 142 5.28 19.03 -1.68
N GLY A 143 6.21 18.11 -1.92
CA GLY A 143 7.64 18.38 -2.07
C GLY A 143 8.25 17.66 -3.28
N PRO A 144 9.53 17.92 -3.56
CA PRO A 144 10.24 17.25 -4.65
C PRO A 144 10.28 15.74 -4.40
N ILE A 145 10.03 14.98 -5.46
CA ILE A 145 10.06 13.53 -5.41
C ILE A 145 11.46 13.05 -5.83
N PRO A 146 12.18 12.33 -4.97
CA PRO A 146 13.50 11.83 -5.35
C PRO A 146 13.43 10.79 -6.48
N PRO A 147 14.46 10.69 -7.35
CA PRO A 147 14.44 9.79 -8.51
C PRO A 147 14.49 8.29 -8.15
N TRP A 148 14.78 7.95 -6.89
CA TRP A 148 14.90 6.57 -6.42
C TRP A 148 13.56 5.96 -5.96
N VAL A 149 12.48 6.74 -5.92
CA VAL A 149 11.14 6.27 -5.57
C VAL A 149 10.20 6.46 -6.76
N HIS A 150 9.31 5.49 -7.00
CA HIS A 150 8.33 5.58 -8.07
C HIS A 150 7.13 6.40 -7.60
N HIS A 151 6.90 7.58 -8.18
CA HIS A 151 5.69 8.33 -7.91
C HIS A 151 4.47 7.68 -8.56
N THR A 152 3.41 7.51 -7.79
CA THR A 152 2.17 6.87 -8.22
C THR A 152 0.98 7.71 -7.75
N PRO A 153 0.51 8.70 -8.52
CA PRO A 153 -0.48 9.67 -8.04
C PRO A 153 -1.88 9.09 -7.80
N SER A 154 -2.13 7.86 -8.27
CA SER A 154 -3.42 7.18 -8.18
C SER A 154 -3.24 5.66 -8.19
N TRP A 155 -4.30 4.93 -7.82
CA TRP A 155 -4.28 3.46 -7.87
C TRP A 155 -4.05 2.87 -9.27
N PRO A 156 -4.65 3.39 -10.36
CA PRO A 156 -4.30 2.95 -11.71
C PRO A 156 -2.80 3.10 -12.03
N ALA A 157 -2.17 4.20 -11.60
CA ALA A 157 -0.73 4.39 -11.79
C ALA A 157 0.10 3.44 -10.91
N ALA A 158 -0.32 3.24 -9.65
CA ALA A 158 0.33 2.30 -8.73
C ALA A 158 0.27 0.86 -9.25
N GLU A 159 -0.90 0.42 -9.69
CA GLU A 159 -1.09 -0.91 -10.26
C GLU A 159 -0.19 -1.14 -11.48
N ALA A 160 -0.20 -0.22 -12.45
CA ALA A 160 0.63 -0.33 -13.64
C ALA A 160 2.12 -0.43 -13.30
N ALA A 161 2.60 0.40 -12.37
CA ALA A 161 4.00 0.41 -11.94
C ALA A 161 4.40 -0.87 -11.17
N VAL A 162 3.52 -1.36 -10.30
CA VAL A 162 3.72 -2.61 -9.55
C VAL A 162 3.77 -3.82 -10.50
N VAL A 163 2.88 -3.88 -11.49
CA VAL A 163 2.89 -4.96 -12.49
C VAL A 163 4.14 -4.90 -13.37
N ALA A 164 4.53 -3.71 -13.83
CA ALA A 164 5.71 -3.52 -14.68
C ALA A 164 7.01 -3.97 -13.98
N THR A 165 7.14 -3.71 -12.68
CA THR A 165 8.30 -4.10 -11.86
C THR A 165 8.26 -5.56 -11.41
N SER A 166 7.10 -6.22 -11.53
CA SER A 166 6.93 -7.63 -11.21
C SER A 166 7.05 -8.58 -12.40
N ALA A 167 7.01 -8.05 -13.63
CA ALA A 167 7.19 -8.85 -14.84
C ALA A 167 8.61 -9.44 -14.90
N PRO A 168 8.78 -10.69 -15.36
CA PRO A 168 10.11 -11.22 -15.60
C PRO A 168 10.81 -10.35 -16.65
N VAL A 169 12.06 -9.96 -16.39
CA VAL A 169 12.92 -9.37 -17.41
C VAL A 169 13.11 -10.43 -18.49
N ILE A 170 12.42 -10.30 -19.62
CA ILE A 170 12.72 -11.09 -20.81
C ILE A 170 14.05 -10.54 -21.33
N PRO A 171 15.14 -11.32 -21.37
CA PRO A 171 16.35 -10.87 -22.02
C PRO A 171 16.02 -10.55 -23.46
N GLN A 172 16.17 -9.29 -23.87
CA GLN A 172 16.10 -8.98 -25.28
C GLN A 172 17.30 -9.66 -25.94
N THR A 173 17.05 -10.77 -26.64
CA THR A 173 18.00 -11.31 -27.61
C THR A 173 18.25 -10.22 -28.62
N ARG A 174 19.41 -9.56 -28.52
CA ARG A 174 19.93 -8.74 -29.62
C ARG A 174 19.94 -9.63 -30.87
N PRO A 175 19.36 -9.21 -32.00
CA PRO A 175 19.63 -9.91 -33.24
C PRO A 175 21.14 -9.82 -33.47
N GLY A 176 21.78 -10.98 -33.57
CA GLY A 176 23.19 -11.09 -33.84
C GLY A 176 23.49 -10.63 -35.26
N VAL A 177 24.50 -9.77 -35.35
CA VAL A 177 25.32 -9.39 -36.52
C VAL A 177 24.58 -8.69 -37.66
#